data_AF-A0A1E5H1B4-F1
#
_entry.id   AF-A0A1E5H1B4-F1
#
_cell.length_a   1.000
_cell.length_b   1.000
_cell.length_c   1.000
_cell.angle_alpha   90.00
_cell.angle_beta   90.00
_cell.angle_gamma   90.00
#
_symmetry.space_group_name_H-M   'P 1'
#
loop_
_entity.id
_entity.type
_entity.pdbx_description
1 polymer ?
#
loop_
_entity_poly.entity_id
_entity_poly.type
_entity_poly.pdbx_seq_one_letter_code
_entity_poly.pdbx_strand_id
1 'polypeptide(L)'
;MKKWLIVGAAMSAALFLLMIVTVITQPFVNSATVAMQDTELSDSSFDDKLFRKIIKEKCNMFSDKADKIIAEAKKAGVTPEIFASIMIHESAWGTSFAIKQHNNPSGQMTSEGLIHYSTLDEGIEATGRTLKNLIVERKLHTVEALGSVYCPVGAANDPMGLNANWVPAIKQFITMLGGNPEASLLWSKSGGNGNSNSSLNASGKAKKVLEWAESMHRKGVIYTQLGPRGTFPYYDCSAFVTRAMEHAGIPIGLGSTDTLYSVEGKYLEPISKEDVQPGDIFVWGFKGSSGGDNGHTGIFTDNGKTIIHCTPATDKGFPQDGDVVVTPFEGYYGYSYAPVFFYRVK
;
A
#
# COMPACT_ATOMS: atom_id res chain seq x y z
N MET A 1 16.89 -46.96 -19.33
CA MET A 1 17.16 -46.44 -20.69
C MET A 1 15.88 -46.42 -21.49
N LYS A 2 15.36 -45.23 -21.80
CA LYS A 2 14.59 -44.91 -23.02
C LYS A 2 14.57 -43.38 -23.13
N LYS A 3 15.44 -42.88 -24.01
CA LYS A 3 15.57 -41.48 -24.45
C LYS A 3 14.43 -41.17 -25.42
N TRP A 4 13.79 -40.01 -25.31
CA TRP A 4 13.21 -39.23 -26.42
C TRP A 4 13.24 -37.75 -25.97
N LEU A 5 14.17 -36.92 -26.44
CA LEU A 5 14.28 -36.21 -27.73
C LEU A 5 13.75 -34.77 -27.62
N ILE A 6 14.71 -33.85 -27.56
CA ILE A 6 14.58 -32.40 -27.70
C ILE A 6 14.21 -32.10 -29.16
N VAL A 7 13.21 -31.26 -29.38
CA VAL A 7 13.08 -30.45 -30.60
C VAL A 7 12.91 -29.00 -30.15
N GLY A 8 13.92 -28.18 -30.45
CA GLY A 8 13.84 -26.73 -30.28
C GLY A 8 13.37 -26.06 -31.56
N ALA A 9 12.59 -24.98 -31.42
CA ALA A 9 12.63 -23.80 -32.28
C ALA A 9 11.78 -22.67 -31.68
N ALA A 10 12.37 -21.48 -31.65
CA ALA A 10 11.75 -20.15 -31.70
C ALA A 10 10.95 -19.62 -30.48
N MET A 11 11.61 -18.72 -29.76
CA MET A 11 11.10 -17.52 -29.07
C MET A 11 9.58 -17.23 -29.14
N SER A 12 8.92 -17.23 -27.98
CA SER A 12 8.07 -16.12 -27.53
C SER A 12 7.59 -16.37 -26.10
N ALA A 13 7.54 -15.30 -25.32
CA ALA A 13 7.11 -15.28 -23.94
C ALA A 13 5.68 -15.82 -23.76
N ALA A 14 5.53 -17.05 -23.24
CA ALA A 14 4.30 -17.57 -22.63
C ALA A 14 4.51 -19.03 -22.20
N LEU A 15 5.05 -19.28 -21.00
CA LEU A 15 4.96 -20.58 -20.34
C LEU A 15 5.33 -20.41 -18.86
N PHE A 16 4.42 -19.83 -18.09
CA PHE A 16 4.38 -19.97 -16.64
C PHE A 16 3.05 -20.63 -16.29
N LEU A 17 3.07 -21.95 -16.14
CA LEU A 17 1.90 -22.69 -15.69
C LEU A 17 2.39 -23.93 -14.95
N LEU A 18 2.46 -23.84 -13.62
CA LEU A 18 1.94 -24.84 -12.67
C LEU A 18 2.26 -24.38 -11.23
N MET A 19 1.26 -23.90 -10.49
CA MET A 19 1.30 -23.85 -9.03
C MET A 19 -0.05 -24.34 -8.50
N ILE A 20 -0.01 -25.47 -7.80
CA ILE A 20 -1.17 -26.22 -7.30
C ILE A 20 -1.69 -25.51 -6.04
N VAL A 21 -2.92 -24.99 -6.09
CA VAL A 21 -3.66 -24.60 -4.88
C VAL A 21 -4.75 -25.63 -4.63
N THR A 22 -4.48 -26.62 -3.76
CA THR A 22 -5.52 -27.53 -3.28
C THR A 22 -6.40 -26.80 -2.26
N VAL A 23 -7.62 -26.41 -2.64
CA VAL A 23 -8.63 -25.82 -1.73
C VAL A 23 -9.73 -26.85 -1.47
N ILE A 24 -9.86 -27.29 -0.22
CA ILE A 24 -11.00 -28.10 0.26
C ILE A 24 -12.16 -27.14 0.53
N THR A 25 -13.27 -27.26 -0.22
CA THR A 25 -14.48 -26.43 -0.03
C THR A 25 -15.54 -27.17 0.81
N GLN A 26 -16.22 -26.45 1.69
CA GLN A 26 -17.46 -26.86 2.37
C GLN A 26 -18.55 -25.83 2.01
N PRO A 27 -19.84 -26.22 1.84
CA PRO A 27 -20.86 -25.34 1.30
C PRO A 27 -21.59 -24.55 2.40
N PHE A 28 -21.96 -23.30 2.15
CA PHE A 28 -23.06 -22.65 2.86
C PHE A 28 -23.79 -21.60 2.01
N VAL A 29 -25.07 -21.43 2.34
CA VAL A 29 -26.20 -21.04 1.47
C VAL A 29 -26.45 -19.51 1.42
N ASN A 30 -27.06 -19.08 0.32
CA ASN A 30 -27.50 -17.73 -0.10
C ASN A 30 -28.36 -16.94 0.92
N SER A 31 -28.30 -15.60 0.88
CA SER A 31 -29.51 -14.74 0.75
C SER A 31 -29.27 -13.24 0.53
N ALA A 32 -30.07 -12.73 -0.41
CA ALA A 32 -30.71 -11.41 -0.60
C ALA A 32 -29.90 -10.13 -0.86
N THR A 33 -30.27 -9.50 -1.99
CA THR A 33 -29.87 -8.20 -2.53
C THR A 33 -30.69 -7.04 -1.96
N VAL A 34 -30.05 -5.89 -1.76
CA VAL A 34 -30.70 -4.56 -1.72
C VAL A 34 -29.85 -3.62 -2.57
N ALA A 35 -30.50 -2.99 -3.55
CA ALA A 35 -29.90 -1.95 -4.38
C ALA A 35 -29.88 -0.63 -3.62
N MET A 36 -28.72 0.03 -3.54
CA MET A 36 -28.64 1.44 -3.19
C MET A 36 -27.71 2.16 -4.16
N GLN A 37 -28.20 3.31 -4.60
CA GLN A 37 -27.63 4.22 -5.56
C GLN A 37 -26.83 5.26 -4.77
N ASP A 38 -25.50 5.17 -4.79
CA ASP A 38 -24.64 6.08 -4.04
C ASP A 38 -23.81 6.98 -4.96
N THR A 39 -24.11 8.26 -4.82
CA THR A 39 -23.35 9.44 -5.22
C THR A 39 -21.86 9.33 -4.90
N GLU A 40 -21.03 9.71 -5.88
CA GLU A 40 -19.57 9.75 -5.80
C GLU A 40 -19.06 10.63 -4.64
N LEU A 41 -18.53 9.97 -3.61
CA LEU A 41 -17.64 10.57 -2.62
C LEU A 41 -16.30 9.83 -2.73
N SER A 42 -15.27 10.50 -3.23
CA SER A 42 -13.94 9.95 -3.42
C SER A 42 -13.26 9.71 -2.07
N ASP A 43 -13.27 8.45 -1.64
CA ASP A 43 -12.71 7.94 -0.40
C ASP A 43 -11.19 7.71 -0.57
N SER A 44 -10.38 8.47 0.17
CA SER A 44 -8.94 8.61 -0.04
C SER A 44 -8.11 7.46 0.56
N SER A 45 -8.24 6.25 0.02
CA SER A 45 -7.24 5.17 0.22
C SER A 45 -7.10 4.19 -0.96
N PHE A 46 -7.94 4.30 -1.99
CA PHE A 46 -7.91 3.48 -3.21
C PHE A 46 -7.96 4.41 -4.41
N ASP A 47 -6.94 4.38 -5.28
CA ASP A 47 -6.94 5.17 -6.52
C ASP A 47 -7.84 4.50 -7.57
N ASP A 48 -9.15 4.58 -7.35
CA ASP A 48 -10.19 3.97 -8.18
C ASP A 48 -10.04 4.36 -9.66
N LYS A 49 -9.65 5.61 -9.93
CA LYS A 49 -9.46 6.12 -11.29
C LYS A 49 -8.27 5.46 -11.97
N LEU A 50 -7.12 5.38 -11.32
CA LEU A 50 -5.93 4.71 -11.85
C LEU A 50 -6.17 3.20 -12.02
N PHE A 51 -6.77 2.56 -11.01
CA PHE A 51 -7.11 1.15 -11.03
C PHE A 51 -7.98 0.80 -12.25
N ARG A 52 -9.12 1.49 -12.40
CA ARG A 52 -10.04 1.29 -13.52
C ARG A 52 -9.37 1.52 -14.86
N LYS A 53 -8.52 2.55 -14.97
CA LYS A 53 -7.76 2.84 -16.19
C LYS A 53 -6.87 1.66 -16.57
N ILE A 54 -6.10 1.12 -15.63
CA ILE A 54 -5.18 0.01 -15.89
C ILE A 54 -5.91 -1.27 -16.27
N ILE A 55 -6.99 -1.60 -15.56
CA ILE A 55 -7.81 -2.75 -15.91
C ILE A 55 -8.30 -2.60 -17.36
N LYS A 56 -8.89 -1.46 -17.69
CA LYS A 56 -9.43 -1.18 -19.03
C LYS A 56 -8.38 -1.21 -20.14
N GLU A 57 -7.22 -0.60 -19.92
CA GLU A 57 -6.22 -0.42 -20.99
C GLU A 57 -5.30 -1.63 -21.16
N LYS A 58 -5.11 -2.47 -20.13
CA LYS A 58 -4.08 -3.52 -20.15
C LYS A 58 -4.57 -4.95 -19.94
N CYS A 59 -5.75 -5.16 -19.35
CA CYS A 59 -6.11 -6.48 -18.80
C CYS A 59 -6.98 -7.38 -19.70
N ASN A 60 -7.00 -7.11 -21.01
CA ASN A 60 -7.60 -7.97 -22.04
C ASN A 60 -8.97 -8.57 -21.65
N MET A 61 -9.02 -9.88 -21.37
CA MET A 61 -10.25 -10.63 -21.06
C MET A 61 -11.06 -10.06 -19.89
N PHE A 62 -10.44 -9.32 -18.96
CA PHE A 62 -11.13 -8.69 -17.83
C PHE A 62 -11.05 -7.16 -17.84
N SER A 63 -10.82 -6.56 -19.02
CA SER A 63 -10.72 -5.10 -19.20
C SER A 63 -11.99 -4.32 -18.84
N ASP A 64 -13.16 -4.95 -18.93
CA ASP A 64 -14.46 -4.38 -18.56
C ASP A 64 -14.91 -4.79 -17.14
N LYS A 65 -14.07 -5.50 -16.38
CA LYS A 65 -14.45 -6.13 -15.10
C LYS A 65 -14.00 -5.37 -13.85
N ALA A 66 -13.57 -4.11 -13.97
CA ALA A 66 -13.10 -3.33 -12.83
C ALA A 66 -14.11 -3.29 -11.68
N ASP A 67 -15.40 -3.03 -11.96
CA ASP A 67 -16.46 -3.02 -10.95
C ASP A 67 -16.65 -4.38 -10.26
N LYS A 68 -16.64 -5.45 -11.05
CA LYS A 68 -16.76 -6.82 -10.53
C LYS A 68 -15.58 -7.17 -9.63
N ILE A 69 -14.36 -6.82 -10.02
CA ILE A 69 -13.14 -7.03 -9.23
C ILE A 69 -13.22 -6.27 -7.91
N ILE A 70 -13.58 -4.97 -7.94
CA ILE A 70 -13.71 -4.15 -6.73
C ILE A 70 -14.79 -4.74 -5.80
N ALA A 71 -15.94 -5.15 -6.34
CA ALA A 71 -17.02 -5.74 -5.57
C ALA A 71 -16.61 -7.07 -4.90
N GLU A 72 -15.95 -7.97 -5.63
CA GLU A 72 -15.50 -9.24 -5.06
C GLU A 72 -14.32 -9.06 -4.09
N ALA A 73 -13.43 -8.09 -4.31
CA ALA A 73 -12.37 -7.74 -3.38
C ALA A 73 -12.95 -7.26 -2.03
N LYS A 74 -13.92 -6.34 -2.08
CA LYS A 74 -14.69 -5.87 -0.90
C LYS A 74 -15.35 -7.03 -0.16
N LYS A 75 -16.02 -7.93 -0.87
CA LYS A 75 -16.69 -9.11 -0.31
C LYS A 75 -15.70 -10.11 0.31
N ALA A 76 -14.52 -10.24 -0.28
CA ALA A 76 -13.45 -11.08 0.22
C ALA A 76 -12.70 -10.46 1.42
N GLY A 77 -12.83 -9.15 1.64
CA GLY A 77 -12.12 -8.42 2.70
C GLY A 77 -10.66 -8.14 2.35
N VAL A 78 -10.31 -8.04 1.07
CA VAL A 78 -8.94 -7.83 0.56
C VAL A 78 -8.89 -6.67 -0.41
N THR A 79 -7.74 -6.01 -0.57
CA THR A 79 -7.65 -4.84 -1.45
C THR A 79 -7.84 -5.20 -2.95
N PRO A 80 -8.49 -4.34 -3.77
CA PRO A 80 -8.61 -4.52 -5.21
C PRO A 80 -7.25 -4.68 -5.89
N GLU A 81 -6.22 -4.01 -5.39
CA GLU A 81 -4.86 -4.05 -5.95
C GLU A 81 -4.23 -5.43 -5.81
N ILE A 82 -4.30 -6.08 -4.63
CA ILE A 82 -3.81 -7.46 -4.51
C ILE A 82 -4.66 -8.42 -5.34
N PHE A 83 -5.99 -8.22 -5.35
CA PHE A 83 -6.91 -9.06 -6.10
C PHE A 83 -6.56 -9.07 -7.59
N ALA A 84 -6.45 -7.87 -8.19
CA ALA A 84 -6.10 -7.72 -9.58
C ALA A 84 -4.65 -8.13 -9.85
N SER A 85 -3.72 -7.93 -8.92
CA SER A 85 -2.32 -8.36 -9.09
C SER A 85 -2.20 -9.88 -9.26
N ILE A 86 -2.96 -10.66 -8.47
CA ILE A 86 -3.02 -12.12 -8.64
C ILE A 86 -3.59 -12.48 -10.02
N MET A 87 -4.71 -11.86 -10.41
CA MET A 87 -5.29 -12.11 -11.74
C MET A 87 -4.33 -11.76 -12.87
N ILE A 88 -3.66 -10.60 -12.80
CA ILE A 88 -2.69 -10.15 -13.80
C ILE A 88 -1.53 -11.13 -13.93
N HIS A 89 -0.95 -11.55 -12.79
CA HIS A 89 0.17 -12.47 -12.75
C HIS A 89 -0.20 -13.84 -13.33
N GLU A 90 -1.28 -14.46 -12.85
CA GLU A 90 -1.68 -15.82 -13.22
C GLU A 90 -2.26 -15.93 -14.64
N SER A 91 -2.87 -14.85 -15.14
CA SER A 91 -3.47 -14.84 -16.47
C SER A 91 -2.61 -14.19 -17.54
N ALA A 92 -1.40 -13.75 -17.21
CA ALA A 92 -0.56 -12.93 -18.08
C ALA A 92 -1.35 -11.76 -18.68
N TRP A 93 -1.85 -10.87 -17.82
CA TRP A 93 -2.67 -9.71 -18.21
C TRP A 93 -3.97 -10.08 -18.95
N GLY A 94 -4.55 -11.23 -18.65
CA GLY A 94 -5.79 -11.69 -19.26
C GLY A 94 -5.60 -12.36 -20.62
N THR A 95 -4.40 -12.83 -20.95
CA THR A 95 -4.08 -13.42 -22.25
C THR A 95 -3.87 -14.93 -22.23
N SER A 96 -3.77 -15.55 -21.05
CA SER A 96 -3.47 -16.98 -20.88
C SER A 96 -4.58 -17.88 -21.43
N PHE A 97 -4.22 -19.13 -21.69
CA PHE A 97 -5.18 -20.17 -22.08
C PHE A 97 -6.27 -20.39 -21.00
N ALA A 98 -5.88 -20.37 -19.73
CA ALA A 98 -6.79 -20.61 -18.61
C ALA A 98 -7.93 -19.59 -18.54
N ILE A 99 -7.63 -18.29 -18.70
CA ILE A 99 -8.69 -17.28 -18.68
C ILE A 99 -9.52 -17.29 -19.96
N LYS A 100 -8.89 -17.52 -21.13
CA LYS A 100 -9.57 -17.51 -22.44
C LYS A 100 -10.52 -18.68 -22.66
N GLN A 101 -10.16 -19.88 -22.18
CA GLN A 101 -10.90 -21.12 -22.46
C GLN A 101 -11.62 -21.67 -21.24
N HIS A 102 -11.19 -21.31 -20.03
CA HIS A 102 -11.73 -21.84 -18.79
C HIS A 102 -12.33 -20.79 -17.87
N ASN A 103 -12.36 -19.52 -18.30
CA ASN A 103 -12.84 -18.41 -17.48
C ASN A 103 -12.13 -18.34 -16.11
N ASN A 104 -10.87 -18.80 -16.05
CA ASN A 104 -10.12 -18.97 -14.81
C ASN A 104 -9.00 -17.92 -14.73
N PRO A 105 -9.24 -16.76 -14.09
CA PRO A 105 -8.31 -15.64 -14.10
C PRO A 105 -7.15 -15.79 -13.11
N SER A 106 -7.24 -16.68 -12.12
CA SER A 106 -6.21 -16.89 -11.10
C SER A 106 -5.54 -18.27 -11.18
N GLY A 107 -5.70 -18.99 -12.29
CA GLY A 107 -5.00 -20.25 -12.55
C GLY A 107 -5.36 -21.40 -11.60
N GLN A 108 -6.53 -21.38 -10.96
CA GLN A 108 -6.90 -22.37 -9.94
C GLN A 108 -6.98 -23.79 -10.53
N MET A 109 -6.44 -24.75 -9.78
CA MET A 109 -6.39 -26.16 -10.17
C MET A 109 -6.95 -27.05 -9.06
N THR A 110 -7.38 -28.25 -9.43
CA THR A 110 -7.75 -29.36 -8.54
C THR A 110 -6.83 -30.56 -8.82
N SER A 111 -7.01 -31.68 -8.10
CA SER A 111 -6.35 -32.94 -8.45
C SER A 111 -6.69 -33.41 -9.87
N GLU A 112 -7.85 -33.00 -10.39
CA GLU A 112 -8.36 -33.35 -11.70
C GLU A 112 -7.86 -32.39 -12.81
N GLY A 113 -7.13 -31.32 -12.43
CA GLY A 113 -6.52 -30.36 -13.35
C GLY A 113 -7.11 -28.95 -13.24
N LEU A 114 -6.92 -28.16 -14.30
CA LEU A 114 -7.34 -26.76 -14.36
C LEU A 114 -8.85 -26.63 -14.22
N ILE A 115 -9.32 -25.75 -13.32
CA ILE A 115 -10.76 -25.55 -13.08
C ILE A 115 -11.36 -24.76 -14.25
N HIS A 116 -12.53 -25.21 -14.71
CA HIS A 116 -13.40 -24.48 -15.66
C HIS A 116 -14.56 -23.81 -14.92
N TYR A 117 -14.79 -22.54 -15.23
CA TYR A 117 -15.95 -21.78 -14.77
C TYR A 117 -16.89 -21.48 -15.94
N SER A 118 -18.20 -21.42 -15.67
CA SER A 118 -19.18 -21.19 -16.73
C SER A 118 -19.11 -19.76 -17.26
N THR A 119 -18.68 -18.81 -16.41
CA THR A 119 -18.46 -17.41 -16.78
C THR A 119 -17.18 -16.86 -16.15
N LEU A 120 -16.62 -15.80 -16.74
CA LEU A 120 -15.47 -15.10 -16.16
C LEU A 120 -15.79 -14.50 -14.79
N ASP A 121 -17.03 -14.04 -14.58
CA ASP A 121 -17.48 -13.50 -13.30
C ASP A 121 -17.44 -14.57 -12.19
N GLU A 122 -17.84 -15.82 -12.48
CA GLU A 122 -17.68 -16.96 -11.55
C GLU A 122 -16.22 -17.25 -11.23
N GLY A 123 -15.33 -17.13 -12.21
CA GLY A 123 -13.88 -17.25 -12.00
C GLY A 123 -13.33 -16.15 -11.11
N ILE A 124 -13.79 -14.90 -11.30
CA ILE A 124 -13.42 -13.77 -10.42
C ILE A 124 -13.94 -14.03 -8.99
N GLU A 125 -15.17 -14.49 -8.83
CA GLU A 125 -15.70 -14.88 -7.51
C GLU A 125 -14.87 -15.99 -6.84
N ALA A 126 -14.40 -16.95 -7.63
CA ALA A 126 -13.51 -18.01 -7.15
C ALA A 126 -12.16 -17.48 -6.68
N THR A 127 -11.57 -16.52 -7.40
CA THR A 127 -10.38 -15.79 -6.94
C THR A 127 -10.62 -15.15 -5.58
N GLY A 128 -11.76 -14.47 -5.42
CA GLY A 128 -12.15 -13.83 -4.16
C GLY A 128 -12.25 -14.81 -3.00
N ARG A 129 -12.83 -16.00 -3.22
CA ARG A 129 -12.88 -17.08 -2.20
C ARG A 129 -11.48 -17.53 -1.78
N THR A 130 -10.58 -17.74 -2.73
CA THR A 130 -9.19 -18.11 -2.42
C THR A 130 -8.47 -17.03 -1.64
N LEU A 131 -8.57 -15.77 -2.06
CA LEU A 131 -7.89 -14.67 -1.38
C LEU A 131 -8.43 -14.43 0.02
N LYS A 132 -9.75 -14.56 0.22
CA LYS A 132 -10.34 -14.53 1.56
C LYS A 132 -9.74 -15.62 2.46
N ASN A 133 -9.67 -16.87 1.98
CA ASN A 133 -9.11 -17.95 2.78
C ASN A 133 -7.64 -17.71 3.15
N LEU A 134 -6.83 -17.27 2.19
CA LEU A 134 -5.40 -17.08 2.40
C LEU A 134 -5.09 -15.84 3.23
N ILE A 135 -5.64 -14.69 2.85
CA ILE A 135 -5.27 -13.41 3.43
C ILE A 135 -6.05 -13.20 4.73
N VAL A 136 -7.37 -13.38 4.73
CA VAL A 136 -8.22 -13.08 5.89
C VAL A 136 -8.23 -14.23 6.90
N GLU A 137 -8.61 -15.44 6.48
CA GLU A 137 -8.83 -16.55 7.42
C GLU A 137 -7.51 -17.11 7.97
N ARG A 138 -6.49 -17.21 7.11
CA ARG A 138 -5.14 -17.68 7.48
C ARG A 138 -4.18 -16.54 7.87
N LYS A 139 -4.66 -15.30 7.87
CA LYS A 139 -3.95 -14.10 8.35
C LYS A 139 -2.65 -13.78 7.61
N LEU A 140 -2.58 -14.09 6.31
CA LEU A 140 -1.42 -13.77 5.46
C LEU A 140 -1.53 -12.33 4.94
N HIS A 141 -1.40 -11.36 5.84
CA HIS A 141 -1.71 -9.95 5.57
C HIS A 141 -0.66 -9.17 4.77
N THR A 142 0.48 -9.78 4.41
CA THR A 142 1.53 -9.14 3.59
C THR A 142 1.81 -9.97 2.34
N VAL A 143 2.43 -9.35 1.34
CA VAL A 143 2.80 -10.06 0.09
C VAL A 143 3.78 -11.20 0.38
N GLU A 144 4.71 -11.02 1.30
CA GLU A 144 5.65 -12.06 1.75
C GLU A 144 4.93 -13.22 2.42
N ALA A 145 4.02 -12.94 3.36
CA ALA A 145 3.27 -13.96 4.07
C ALA A 145 2.42 -14.77 3.09
N LEU A 146 1.74 -14.09 2.16
CA LEU A 146 0.98 -14.73 1.10
C LEU A 146 1.90 -15.57 0.19
N GLY A 147 3.00 -15.00 -0.27
CA GLY A 147 3.97 -15.67 -1.15
C GLY A 147 4.59 -16.92 -0.52
N SER A 148 4.84 -16.92 0.80
CA SER A 148 5.38 -18.09 1.51
C SER A 148 4.49 -19.33 1.44
N VAL A 149 3.19 -19.15 1.17
CA VAL A 149 2.21 -20.22 1.03
C VAL A 149 1.81 -20.41 -0.44
N TYR A 150 1.62 -19.32 -1.17
CA TYR A 150 1.12 -19.32 -2.54
C TYR A 150 2.20 -19.74 -3.55
N CYS A 151 3.46 -19.35 -3.30
CA CYS A 151 4.60 -19.58 -4.18
C CYS A 151 5.90 -19.78 -3.36
N PRO A 152 6.01 -20.87 -2.57
CA PRO A 152 7.10 -21.06 -1.62
C PRO A 152 8.47 -21.24 -2.30
N VAL A 153 9.46 -20.43 -1.90
CA VAL A 153 10.84 -20.58 -2.39
C VAL A 153 11.44 -21.90 -1.90
N GLY A 154 12.09 -22.64 -2.79
CA GLY A 154 12.71 -23.94 -2.48
C GLY A 154 11.73 -25.12 -2.55
N ALA A 155 10.55 -24.94 -3.13
CA ALA A 155 9.62 -26.04 -3.41
C ALA A 155 10.28 -27.10 -4.31
N ALA A 156 10.02 -28.38 -4.05
CA ALA A 156 10.64 -29.49 -4.78
C ALA A 156 10.33 -29.48 -6.29
N ASN A 157 9.24 -28.84 -6.69
CA ASN A 157 8.81 -28.68 -8.08
C ASN A 157 9.33 -27.38 -8.74
N ASP A 158 10.16 -26.59 -8.07
CA ASP A 158 10.80 -25.37 -8.62
C ASP A 158 12.34 -25.50 -8.66
N PRO A 159 12.90 -26.39 -9.50
CA PRO A 159 14.34 -26.61 -9.57
C PRO A 159 15.13 -25.41 -10.11
N MET A 160 14.45 -24.45 -10.75
CA MET A 160 15.05 -23.25 -11.34
C MET A 160 14.95 -22.02 -10.42
N GLY A 161 14.34 -22.16 -9.23
CA GLY A 161 14.22 -21.07 -8.24
C GLY A 161 13.35 -19.89 -8.72
N LEU A 162 12.40 -20.13 -9.61
CA LEU A 162 11.58 -19.09 -10.21
C LEU A 162 10.61 -18.47 -9.19
N ASN A 163 10.27 -19.19 -8.12
CA ASN A 163 9.37 -18.72 -7.08
C ASN A 163 9.88 -17.46 -6.37
N ALA A 164 11.20 -17.27 -6.34
CA ALA A 164 11.83 -16.07 -5.78
C ALA A 164 11.37 -14.77 -6.46
N ASN A 165 10.85 -14.84 -7.69
CA ASN A 165 10.39 -13.69 -8.46
C ASN A 165 8.93 -13.29 -8.17
N TRP A 166 8.16 -14.13 -7.48
CA TRP A 166 6.73 -13.91 -7.28
C TRP A 166 6.46 -12.68 -6.41
N VAL A 167 7.10 -12.58 -5.24
CA VAL A 167 6.91 -11.43 -4.33
C VAL A 167 7.28 -10.11 -5.02
N PRO A 168 8.46 -9.97 -5.65
CA PRO A 168 8.79 -8.77 -6.42
C PRO A 168 7.75 -8.41 -7.50
N ALA A 169 7.26 -9.40 -8.25
CA ALA A 169 6.28 -9.17 -9.32
C ALA A 169 4.94 -8.66 -8.77
N ILE A 170 4.41 -9.28 -7.71
CA ILE A 170 3.16 -8.84 -7.09
C ILE A 170 3.28 -7.44 -6.49
N LYS A 171 4.41 -7.12 -5.84
CA LYS A 171 4.65 -5.77 -5.32
C LYS A 171 4.67 -4.71 -6.43
N GLN A 172 5.25 -5.04 -7.59
CA GLN A 172 5.23 -4.15 -8.76
C GLN A 172 3.81 -3.95 -9.29
N PHE A 173 2.98 -4.99 -9.37
CA PHE A 173 1.60 -4.85 -9.82
C PHE A 173 0.74 -4.05 -8.84
N ILE A 174 0.88 -4.25 -7.52
CA ILE A 174 0.18 -3.45 -6.52
C ILE A 174 0.53 -1.97 -6.69
N THR A 175 1.82 -1.65 -6.83
CA THR A 175 2.28 -0.28 -7.05
C THR A 175 1.71 0.29 -8.35
N MET A 176 1.73 -0.50 -9.43
CA MET A 176 1.19 -0.07 -10.72
C MET A 176 -0.29 0.28 -10.60
N LEU A 177 -1.06 -0.52 -9.87
CA LEU A 177 -2.49 -0.35 -9.64
C LEU A 177 -2.85 0.79 -8.65
N GLY A 178 -1.85 1.51 -8.14
CA GLY A 178 -2.04 2.65 -7.23
C GLY A 178 -1.98 2.30 -5.73
N GLY A 179 -1.65 1.06 -5.38
CA GLY A 179 -1.57 0.59 -4.01
C GLY A 179 -0.16 0.69 -3.40
N ASN A 180 -0.07 0.56 -2.08
CA ASN A 180 1.19 0.42 -1.35
C ASN A 180 1.51 -1.07 -1.14
N PRO A 181 2.58 -1.62 -1.74
CA PRO A 181 2.93 -3.04 -1.61
C PRO A 181 3.41 -3.46 -0.21
N GLU A 182 3.72 -2.51 0.67
CA GLU A 182 4.13 -2.76 2.05
C GLU A 182 2.95 -2.65 3.04
N ALA A 183 1.79 -2.19 2.58
CA ALA A 183 0.58 -2.09 3.41
C ALA A 183 -0.09 -3.45 3.60
N SER A 184 -1.00 -3.53 4.58
CA SER A 184 -1.85 -4.70 4.76
C SER A 184 -2.68 -4.98 3.51
N LEU A 185 -2.78 -6.26 3.13
CA LEU A 185 -3.60 -6.73 2.02
C LEU A 185 -5.10 -6.76 2.33
N LEU A 186 -5.50 -6.40 3.56
CA LEU A 186 -6.91 -6.36 3.97
C LEU A 186 -7.60 -5.10 3.45
N TRP A 187 -8.83 -5.28 2.97
CA TRP A 187 -9.70 -4.14 2.67
C TRP A 187 -10.30 -3.62 3.97
N SER A 188 -9.72 -2.55 4.50
CA SER A 188 -10.33 -1.80 5.59
C SER A 188 -11.51 -1.02 5.03
N LYS A 189 -12.71 -1.33 5.52
CA LYS A 189 -13.92 -0.55 5.23
C LYS A 189 -13.74 0.82 5.88
N SER A 190 -13.50 1.88 5.10
CA SER A 190 -13.84 3.22 5.57
C SER A 190 -15.35 3.17 5.90
N GLY A 191 -15.68 3.16 7.19
CA GLY A 191 -17.02 2.86 7.71
C GLY A 191 -17.13 1.56 8.52
N GLY A 192 -16.29 1.38 9.55
CA GLY A 192 -16.48 0.33 10.55
C GLY A 192 -15.24 0.06 11.38
N ASN A 193 -15.26 0.51 12.63
CA ASN A 193 -14.31 0.18 13.68
C ASN A 193 -13.94 -1.33 13.67
N GLY A 194 -12.72 -1.67 13.26
CA GLY A 194 -12.31 -3.06 13.02
C GLY A 194 -10.82 -3.22 12.69
N ASN A 195 -10.01 -3.06 13.73
CA ASN A 195 -8.58 -3.31 13.87
C ASN A 195 -7.94 -4.41 12.97
N SER A 196 -6.91 -4.02 12.21
CA SER A 196 -5.82 -4.92 11.78
C SER A 196 -4.50 -4.13 11.65
N ASN A 197 -3.68 -4.20 12.70
CA ASN A 197 -2.41 -3.50 12.89
C ASN A 197 -1.36 -3.82 11.82
N SER A 198 -0.96 -2.79 11.07
CA SER A 198 0.45 -2.38 10.94
C SER A 198 0.60 -0.90 10.51
N SER A 199 -0.24 -0.04 11.09
CA SER A 199 -0.09 1.41 11.25
C SER A 199 -1.18 1.82 12.25
N LEU A 200 -0.99 2.85 13.07
CA LEU A 200 -1.94 3.43 14.05
C LEU A 200 -1.95 2.88 15.50
N ASN A 201 -0.89 3.15 16.28
CA ASN A 201 -1.10 3.54 17.70
C ASN A 201 -1.45 5.04 17.83
N ALA A 202 -1.53 5.78 16.70
CA ALA A 202 -1.99 7.15 16.69
C ALA A 202 -3.50 7.21 17.03
N SER A 203 -3.89 8.05 17.98
CA SER A 203 -5.29 8.34 18.28
C SER A 203 -5.55 9.85 18.24
N GLY A 204 -6.83 10.24 18.18
CA GLY A 204 -7.21 11.65 18.21
C GLY A 204 -6.59 12.50 17.10
N LYS A 205 -6.00 13.63 17.47
CA LYS A 205 -5.38 14.55 16.50
C LYS A 205 -4.07 14.03 15.92
N ALA A 206 -3.28 13.28 16.68
CA ALA A 206 -2.06 12.64 16.17
C ALA A 206 -2.36 11.72 14.97
N LYS A 207 -3.48 10.99 15.04
CA LYS A 207 -3.95 10.17 13.91
C LYS A 207 -4.24 11.02 12.66
N LYS A 208 -4.98 12.11 12.82
CA LYS A 208 -5.31 13.00 11.69
C LYS A 208 -4.07 13.67 11.09
N VAL A 209 -3.10 14.02 11.91
CA VAL A 209 -1.79 14.52 11.48
C VAL A 209 -1.09 13.50 10.60
N LEU A 210 -1.01 12.24 11.06
CA LEU A 210 -0.37 11.16 10.31
C LEU A 210 -1.11 10.84 9.01
N GLU A 211 -2.44 10.69 9.04
CA GLU A 211 -3.26 10.41 7.87
C GLU A 211 -3.09 11.48 6.78
N TRP A 212 -3.07 12.77 7.18
CA TRP A 212 -2.82 13.84 6.23
C TRP A 212 -1.41 13.76 5.64
N ALA A 213 -0.39 13.53 6.47
CA ALA A 213 0.98 13.42 6.00
C ALA A 213 1.16 12.27 5.01
N GLU A 214 0.62 11.09 5.31
CA GLU A 214 0.62 9.93 4.42
C GLU A 214 -0.09 10.23 3.10
N SER A 215 -1.21 10.97 3.13
CA SER A 215 -1.95 11.36 1.93
C SER A 215 -1.13 12.24 0.97
N MET A 216 -0.11 12.95 1.47
CA MET A 216 0.78 13.81 0.68
C MET A 216 2.01 13.07 0.14
N HIS A 217 2.29 11.85 0.61
CA HIS A 217 3.38 11.04 0.07
C HIS A 217 3.14 10.77 -1.42
N ARG A 218 4.17 11.01 -2.25
CA ARG A 218 4.10 10.80 -3.72
C ARG A 218 3.05 11.66 -4.44
N LYS A 219 2.65 12.80 -3.88
CA LYS A 219 1.68 13.72 -4.51
C LYS A 219 2.33 14.93 -5.18
N GLY A 220 3.62 14.86 -5.54
CA GLY A 220 4.31 15.95 -6.22
C GLY A 220 4.51 17.19 -5.33
N VAL A 221 4.60 17.01 -4.01
CA VAL A 221 5.03 18.09 -3.10
C VAL A 221 6.44 18.55 -3.48
N ILE A 222 6.69 19.85 -3.47
CA ILE A 222 7.96 20.48 -3.81
C ILE A 222 8.52 21.13 -2.53
N TYR A 223 9.74 20.75 -2.17
CA TYR A 223 10.44 21.35 -1.05
C TYR A 223 10.81 22.80 -1.36
N THR A 224 10.37 23.76 -0.53
CA THR A 224 10.84 25.15 -0.62
C THR A 224 10.74 25.89 0.71
N GLN A 225 11.80 26.60 1.06
CA GLN A 225 11.82 27.57 2.17
C GLN A 225 11.43 28.99 1.71
N LEU A 226 11.29 29.21 0.41
CA LEU A 226 10.95 30.50 -0.22
C LEU A 226 9.49 30.54 -0.66
N GLY A 227 8.96 31.74 -0.94
CA GLY A 227 7.60 31.89 -1.47
C GLY A 227 7.40 31.04 -2.75
N PRO A 228 6.28 30.32 -2.91
CA PRO A 228 5.01 30.36 -2.16
C PRO A 228 4.87 29.27 -1.06
N ARG A 229 5.90 29.10 -0.21
CA ARG A 229 5.91 28.16 0.93
C ARG A 229 4.60 28.17 1.74
N GLY A 230 4.13 26.97 2.08
CA GLY A 230 3.00 26.74 2.99
C GLY A 230 1.68 26.46 2.27
N THR A 231 1.68 26.33 0.94
CA THR A 231 0.50 26.04 0.13
C THR A 231 0.86 24.99 -0.90
N PHE A 232 0.02 23.97 -1.09
CA PHE A 232 0.29 22.89 -2.04
C PHE A 232 0.62 23.44 -3.45
N PRO A 233 1.67 22.93 -4.13
CA PRO A 233 2.55 21.82 -3.72
C PRO A 233 3.74 22.22 -2.83
N TYR A 234 3.87 23.47 -2.40
CA TYR A 234 5.09 24.05 -1.84
C TYR A 234 5.16 23.99 -0.30
N TYR A 235 6.06 23.17 0.24
CA TYR A 235 6.27 23.02 1.69
C TYR A 235 7.76 22.92 2.03
N ASP A 236 8.18 23.39 3.21
CA ASP A 236 9.41 22.90 3.86
C ASP A 236 9.03 21.91 4.98
N CYS A 237 10.03 21.38 5.71
CA CYS A 237 9.79 20.42 6.79
C CYS A 237 8.78 20.95 7.83
N SER A 238 8.94 22.19 8.26
CA SER A 238 8.08 22.82 9.25
C SER A 238 6.70 23.18 8.71
N ALA A 239 6.62 23.72 7.49
CA ALA A 239 5.35 24.05 6.84
C ALA A 239 4.51 22.79 6.56
N PHE A 240 5.16 21.66 6.25
CA PHE A 240 4.50 20.37 6.10
C PHE A 240 3.86 19.91 7.42
N VAL A 241 4.63 19.93 8.52
CA VAL A 241 4.12 19.54 9.84
C VAL A 241 3.02 20.48 10.34
N THR A 242 3.19 21.80 10.22
CA THR A 242 2.16 22.74 10.67
C THR A 242 0.87 22.62 9.85
N ARG A 243 0.96 22.30 8.55
CA ARG A 243 -0.23 22.01 7.73
C ARG A 243 -0.91 20.72 8.13
N ALA A 244 -0.16 19.66 8.42
CA ALA A 244 -0.73 18.43 8.98
C ALA A 244 -1.51 18.70 10.28
N MET A 245 -0.94 19.52 11.17
CA MET A 245 -1.58 19.95 12.42
C MET A 245 -2.86 20.77 12.17
N GLU A 246 -2.86 21.68 11.20
CA GLU A 246 -4.06 22.44 10.82
C GLU A 246 -5.18 21.54 10.27
N HIS A 247 -4.84 20.54 9.44
CA HIS A 247 -5.80 19.54 8.97
C HIS A 247 -6.35 18.66 10.12
N ALA A 248 -5.59 18.51 11.20
CA ALA A 248 -6.07 17.90 12.44
C ALA A 248 -6.93 18.85 13.32
N GLY A 249 -7.15 20.09 12.89
CA GLY A 249 -7.95 21.10 13.59
C GLY A 249 -7.16 21.94 14.60
N ILE A 250 -5.83 22.01 14.48
CA ILE A 250 -4.96 22.80 15.37
C ILE A 250 -4.60 24.12 14.68
N PRO A 251 -5.07 25.28 15.19
CA PRO A 251 -4.83 26.57 14.55
C PRO A 251 -3.43 27.09 14.89
N ILE A 252 -2.40 26.53 14.24
CA ILE A 252 -1.00 26.91 14.45
C ILE A 252 -0.47 27.90 13.41
N GLY A 253 -1.07 27.96 12.21
CA GLY A 253 -0.60 28.81 11.13
C GLY A 253 0.68 28.30 10.46
N LEU A 254 1.11 29.01 9.41
CA LEU A 254 2.41 28.77 8.80
C LEU A 254 3.52 29.25 9.74
N GLY A 255 4.45 28.36 10.10
CA GLY A 255 5.53 28.64 11.03
C GLY A 255 6.88 28.11 10.55
N SER A 256 7.88 28.26 11.40
CA SER A 256 9.19 27.58 11.30
C SER A 256 9.28 26.44 12.30
N THR A 257 10.38 25.69 12.29
CA THR A 257 10.71 24.69 13.32
C THR A 257 10.62 25.27 14.74
N ASP A 258 11.02 26.53 14.95
CA ASP A 258 10.88 27.20 16.26
C ASP A 258 9.42 27.47 16.67
N THR A 259 8.49 27.54 15.70
CA THR A 259 7.06 27.66 15.99
C THR A 259 6.52 26.40 16.67
N LEU A 260 7.09 25.22 16.38
CA LEU A 260 6.70 23.99 17.07
C LEU A 260 7.10 24.01 18.56
N TYR A 261 8.23 24.62 18.90
CA TYR A 261 8.61 24.81 20.31
C TYR A 261 7.71 25.82 21.04
N SER A 262 7.18 26.84 20.35
CA SER A 262 6.34 27.86 20.99
C SER A 262 4.94 27.35 21.38
N VAL A 263 4.51 26.20 20.83
CA VAL A 263 3.24 25.54 21.14
C VAL A 263 3.38 24.34 22.08
N GLU A 264 4.58 24.12 22.62
CA GLU A 264 4.84 23.13 23.66
C GLU A 264 3.93 23.36 24.88
N GLY A 265 3.38 22.28 25.43
CA GLY A 265 2.39 22.29 26.51
C GLY A 265 0.96 22.66 26.07
N LYS A 266 0.80 23.44 24.98
CA LYS A 266 -0.50 23.84 24.45
C LYS A 266 -1.09 22.81 23.49
N TYR A 267 -0.37 22.50 22.42
CA TYR A 267 -0.79 21.54 21.39
C TYR A 267 0.17 20.37 21.24
N LEU A 268 1.43 20.56 21.67
CA LEU A 268 2.47 19.54 21.65
C LEU A 268 2.90 19.21 23.08
N GLU A 269 2.68 17.98 23.51
CA GLU A 269 3.12 17.47 24.79
C GLU A 269 4.51 16.82 24.63
N PRO A 270 5.54 17.27 25.37
CA PRO A 270 6.84 16.62 25.34
C PRO A 270 6.75 15.16 25.79
N ILE A 271 7.41 14.26 25.06
CA ILE A 271 7.50 12.84 25.39
C ILE A 271 8.95 12.35 25.30
N SER A 272 9.23 11.18 25.89
CA SER A 272 10.51 10.50 25.68
C SER A 272 10.55 9.82 24.30
N LYS A 273 11.74 9.47 23.82
CA LYS A 273 11.90 8.72 22.56
C LYS A 273 11.24 7.35 22.65
N GLU A 274 11.29 6.74 23.83
CA GLU A 274 10.76 5.41 24.12
C GLU A 274 9.23 5.37 24.09
N ASP A 275 8.60 6.52 24.34
CA ASP A 275 7.15 6.68 24.31
C ASP A 275 6.60 7.00 22.92
N VAL A 276 7.46 7.19 21.91
CA VAL A 276 7.05 7.58 20.55
C VAL A 276 6.11 6.55 19.95
N GLN A 277 5.02 7.05 19.40
CA GLN A 277 4.04 6.29 18.63
C GLN A 277 3.74 6.98 17.29
N PRO A 278 3.11 6.28 16.32
CA PRO A 278 2.60 6.89 15.10
C PRO A 278 1.86 8.21 15.34
N GLY A 279 2.14 9.20 14.51
CA GLY A 279 1.55 10.54 14.58
C GLY A 279 2.24 11.51 15.55
N ASP A 280 3.19 11.03 16.36
CA ASP A 280 4.05 11.92 17.15
C ASP A 280 5.06 12.64 16.23
N ILE A 281 5.49 13.82 16.66
CA ILE A 281 6.36 14.72 15.89
C ILE A 281 7.75 14.72 16.52
N PHE A 282 8.80 14.64 15.71
CA PHE A 282 10.15 15.01 16.18
C PHE A 282 10.49 16.43 15.73
N VAL A 283 11.31 17.10 16.53
CA VAL A 283 11.91 18.39 16.18
C VAL A 283 13.39 18.31 16.51
N TRP A 284 14.24 18.41 15.49
CA TRP A 284 15.69 18.50 15.61
C TRP A 284 16.12 19.96 15.50
N GLY A 285 17.01 20.41 16.38
CA GLY A 285 17.57 21.77 16.40
C GLY A 285 17.52 22.43 17.79
N PHE A 286 18.29 23.51 17.99
CA PHE A 286 18.28 24.27 19.25
C PHE A 286 17.02 25.14 19.37
N LYS A 287 16.32 25.08 20.51
CA LYS A 287 15.16 25.96 20.78
C LYS A 287 15.59 27.43 20.68
N GLY A 288 14.92 28.20 19.82
CA GLY A 288 15.24 29.60 19.53
C GLY A 288 16.30 29.80 18.45
N SER A 289 16.77 28.74 17.79
CA SER A 289 17.79 28.78 16.74
C SER A 289 17.64 27.64 15.73
N SER A 290 16.40 27.22 15.43
CA SER A 290 16.08 26.09 14.54
C SER A 290 15.48 26.52 13.19
N GLY A 291 15.58 27.80 12.83
CA GLY A 291 15.09 28.32 11.56
C GLY A 291 15.92 27.87 10.35
N GLY A 292 15.25 27.66 9.21
CA GLY A 292 15.91 27.25 7.96
C GLY A 292 16.62 25.91 8.11
N ASP A 293 17.86 25.84 7.65
CA ASP A 293 18.68 24.61 7.66
C ASP A 293 19.23 24.24 9.05
N ASN A 294 18.99 25.07 10.06
CA ASN A 294 19.41 24.80 11.45
C ASN A 294 18.42 23.95 12.24
N GLY A 295 17.34 23.48 11.59
CA GLY A 295 16.37 22.59 12.20
C GLY A 295 15.72 21.65 11.19
N HIS A 296 15.05 20.63 11.71
CA HIS A 296 14.34 19.64 10.90
C HIS A 296 13.21 19.02 11.71
N THR A 297 12.15 18.62 11.03
CA THR A 297 10.97 18.04 11.69
C THR A 297 10.21 17.13 10.75
N GLY A 298 9.44 16.23 11.33
CA GLY A 298 8.62 15.25 10.63
C GLY A 298 7.78 14.46 11.62
N ILE A 299 7.03 13.50 11.09
CA ILE A 299 6.02 12.73 11.83
C ILE A 299 6.43 11.26 11.83
N PHE A 300 6.33 10.59 12.97
CA PHE A 300 6.56 9.15 13.04
C PHE A 300 5.39 8.37 12.43
N THR A 301 5.72 7.34 11.65
CA THR A 301 4.76 6.41 11.03
C THR A 301 4.64 5.10 11.82
N ASP A 302 5.60 4.84 12.71
CA ASP A 302 5.68 3.68 13.59
C ASP A 302 6.17 4.11 14.99
N ASN A 303 6.53 3.13 15.84
CA ASN A 303 7.04 3.39 17.19
C ASN A 303 8.53 3.79 17.17
N GLY A 304 8.84 4.93 16.54
CA GLY A 304 10.14 5.59 16.67
C GLY A 304 11.22 5.21 15.65
N LYS A 305 10.92 4.39 14.64
CA LYS A 305 11.90 3.89 13.66
C LYS A 305 11.78 4.53 12.29
N THR A 306 10.58 4.96 11.91
CA THR A 306 10.29 5.41 10.54
C THR A 306 9.53 6.73 10.58
N ILE A 307 9.96 7.69 9.77
CA ILE A 307 9.38 9.03 9.68
C ILE A 307 8.85 9.31 8.27
N ILE A 308 7.81 10.13 8.22
CA ILE A 308 7.38 10.85 7.03
C ILE A 308 7.71 12.32 7.19
N HIS A 309 8.41 12.89 6.21
CA HIS A 309 8.90 14.27 6.29
C HIS A 309 9.07 14.90 4.90
N CYS A 310 9.00 16.23 4.86
CA CYS A 310 9.30 17.00 3.65
C CYS A 310 10.77 17.44 3.67
N THR A 311 11.52 17.05 2.64
CA THR A 311 12.96 17.32 2.45
C THR A 311 13.23 17.40 0.95
N PRO A 312 14.28 18.11 0.46
CA PRO A 312 14.61 18.17 -0.97
C PRO A 312 15.13 16.80 -1.45
N ALA A 313 14.25 15.83 -1.62
CA ALA A 313 14.57 14.44 -1.92
C ALA A 313 14.73 14.22 -3.42
N THR A 314 13.92 14.90 -4.23
CA THR A 314 14.02 14.92 -5.69
C THR A 314 15.37 15.46 -6.13
N ASP A 315 15.80 16.60 -5.59
CA ASP A 315 17.14 17.17 -5.81
C ASP A 315 18.28 16.25 -5.34
N LYS A 316 18.02 15.44 -4.31
CA LYS A 316 18.96 14.42 -3.80
C LYS A 316 18.90 13.09 -4.58
N GLY A 317 18.13 13.02 -5.68
CA GLY A 317 18.09 11.89 -6.60
C GLY A 317 17.21 10.72 -6.15
N PHE A 318 16.29 10.94 -5.22
CA PHE A 318 15.37 9.90 -4.82
C PHE A 318 14.32 9.62 -5.93
N PRO A 319 13.95 8.34 -6.19
CA PRO A 319 13.19 7.94 -7.37
C PRO A 319 11.66 8.16 -7.28
N GLN A 320 11.15 8.84 -6.26
CA GLN A 320 9.71 9.06 -6.07
C GLN A 320 9.22 10.44 -6.58
N ASP A 321 7.90 10.56 -6.74
CA ASP A 321 7.23 11.79 -7.17
C ASP A 321 7.08 12.80 -6.00
N GLY A 322 7.99 13.75 -5.92
CA GLY A 322 7.98 14.84 -4.94
C GLY A 322 8.79 14.57 -3.67
N ASP A 323 8.73 15.55 -2.77
CA ASP A 323 9.67 15.77 -1.68
C ASP A 323 9.15 15.35 -0.29
N VAL A 324 7.99 14.69 -0.25
CA VAL A 324 7.50 14.01 0.96
C VAL A 324 7.92 12.56 0.90
N VAL A 325 8.83 12.16 1.80
CA VAL A 325 9.47 10.86 1.79
C VAL A 325 9.25 10.12 3.09
N VAL A 326 9.31 8.79 3.00
CA VAL A 326 9.33 7.90 4.16
C VAL A 326 10.74 7.33 4.29
N THR A 327 11.37 7.56 5.43
CA THR A 327 12.77 7.17 5.70
C THR A 327 12.90 6.60 7.10
N PRO A 328 13.96 5.82 7.38
CA PRO A 328 14.34 5.55 8.77
C PRO A 328 14.54 6.85 9.53
N PHE A 329 14.13 6.92 10.79
CA PHE A 329 14.40 8.06 11.65
C PHE A 329 15.91 8.27 11.78
N GLU A 330 16.63 7.21 12.15
CA GLU A 330 18.09 7.23 12.28
C GLU A 330 18.76 7.54 10.94
N GLY A 331 19.62 8.56 10.93
CA GLY A 331 20.32 9.04 9.74
C GLY A 331 19.56 10.07 8.89
N TYR A 332 18.27 10.30 9.17
CA TYR A 332 17.44 11.26 8.40
C TYR A 332 16.75 12.33 9.25
N TYR A 333 16.78 12.22 10.60
CA TYR A 333 16.20 13.23 11.48
C TYR A 333 16.99 14.55 11.56
N GLY A 334 18.26 14.55 11.17
CA GLY A 334 19.16 15.70 11.33
C GLY A 334 20.62 15.28 11.56
N TYR A 335 21.48 16.23 11.91
CA TYR A 335 22.90 16.00 12.20
C TYR A 335 23.19 15.82 13.70
N SER A 336 24.31 15.21 14.06
CA SER A 336 24.65 14.85 15.45
C SER A 336 24.95 16.01 16.41
N TYR A 337 25.01 17.26 15.93
CA TYR A 337 25.44 18.41 16.74
C TYR A 337 24.31 19.15 17.48
N ALA A 338 23.05 18.80 17.22
CA ALA A 338 21.89 19.44 17.84
C ALA A 338 20.94 18.40 18.47
N PRO A 339 20.20 18.79 19.52
CA PRO A 339 19.27 17.88 20.20
C PRO A 339 18.07 17.53 19.32
N VAL A 340 17.43 16.42 19.65
CA VAL A 340 16.11 16.04 19.12
C VAL A 340 15.11 16.02 20.26
N PHE A 341 13.95 16.61 20.02
CA PHE A 341 12.81 16.60 20.92
C PHE A 341 11.66 15.83 20.27
N PHE A 342 10.86 15.17 21.09
CA PHE A 342 9.73 14.35 20.68
C PHE A 342 8.45 14.89 21.29
N TYR A 343 7.38 14.95 20.50
CA TYR A 343 6.13 15.55 20.91
C TYR A 343 4.92 14.72 20.50
N ARG A 344 3.98 14.61 21.43
CA ARG A 344 2.63 14.11 21.18
C ARG A 344 1.68 15.23 20.84
N VAL A 345 0.86 15.02 19.82
CA VAL A 345 -0.18 15.96 19.42
C VAL A 345 -1.43 15.80 20.30
N LYS A 346 -1.88 16.89 20.95
CA LYS A 346 -3.03 16.92 21.88
C LYS A 346 -4.37 17.23 21.20
#